data_AF-A0A948SNV9-F1
#
_entry.id   AF-A0A948SNV9-F1
#
_cell.length_a   1.000
_cell.length_b   1.000
_cell.length_c   1.000
_cell.angle_alpha   90.00
_cell.angle_beta   90.00
_cell.angle_gamma   90.00
#
_symmetry.space_group_name_H-M   'P 1'
#
loop_
_entity.id
_entity.type
_entity.pdbx_description
1 polymer ?
#
loop_
_entity_poly.entity_id
_entity_poly.type
_entity_poly.pdbx_seq_one_letter_code
_entity_poly.pdbx_strand_id
1 'polypeptide(L)'
;MPTRRDPDEGPQESDLDRFGEDSPMADARCPDCGGPVWSEADVCPKCFAYLGGDAPRRAPGPFAGKWRVIVVLALLAAMLTLAGIPVVQAFLRR
;
A
#
# COMPACT_ATOMS: atom_id res chain seq x y z
N MET A 1 -23.38 18.28 40.12
CA MET A 1 -24.59 18.29 39.27
C MET A 1 -24.57 17.02 38.41
N PRO A 2 -25.63 16.21 38.37
CA PRO A 2 -25.74 15.13 37.39
C PRO A 2 -26.11 15.71 36.02
N THR A 3 -25.34 15.42 34.98
CA THR A 3 -25.64 15.81 33.60
C THR A 3 -26.65 14.83 33.01
N ARG A 4 -27.86 15.31 32.69
CA ARG A 4 -28.86 14.55 31.93
C ARG A 4 -28.43 14.59 30.47
N ARG A 5 -27.94 13.49 29.93
CA ARG A 5 -27.58 13.37 28.51
C ARG A 5 -28.86 13.22 27.70
N ASP A 6 -29.19 14.22 26.89
CA ASP A 6 -30.33 14.16 25.96
C ASP A 6 -29.92 13.34 24.72
N PRO A 7 -30.64 12.26 24.37
CA PRO A 7 -30.27 11.39 23.25
C PRO A 7 -30.43 12.04 21.87
N ASP A 8 -31.14 13.16 21.76
CA ASP A 8 -31.35 13.87 20.49
C ASP A 8 -30.31 15.00 20.27
N GLU A 9 -29.44 15.27 21.24
CA GLU A 9 -28.36 16.23 21.13
C GLU A 9 -27.16 15.57 20.41
N GLY A 10 -27.16 15.66 19.08
CA GLY A 10 -26.01 15.28 18.24
C GLY A 10 -24.80 16.18 18.45
N PRO A 11 -23.63 15.84 17.85
CA PRO A 11 -22.43 16.66 17.96
C PRO A 11 -22.69 18.09 17.47
N GLN A 12 -22.24 19.08 18.23
CA GLN A 12 -22.40 20.49 17.89
C GLN A 12 -21.39 20.87 16.79
N GLU A 13 -21.68 21.92 16.03
CA GLU A 13 -20.77 22.45 14.99
C GLU A 13 -19.38 22.78 15.55
N SER A 14 -19.32 23.32 16.77
CA SER A 14 -18.07 23.60 17.48
C SER A 14 -17.25 22.36 17.83
N ASP A 15 -17.89 21.19 17.92
CA ASP A 15 -17.18 19.93 18.12
C ASP A 15 -16.39 19.57 16.85
N LEU A 16 -16.93 19.85 15.67
CA LEU A 16 -16.27 19.56 14.40
C LEU A 16 -15.03 20.44 14.20
N ASP A 17 -15.10 21.72 14.55
CA ASP A 17 -13.96 22.66 14.43
C ASP A 17 -12.80 22.25 15.35
N ARG A 18 -13.10 21.75 16.56
CA ARG A 18 -12.08 21.24 17.49
C ARG A 18 -11.30 20.04 16.96
N PHE A 19 -11.92 19.19 16.13
CA PHE A 19 -11.29 17.97 15.59
C PHE A 19 -10.84 18.10 14.12
N GLY A 20 -11.21 19.20 13.44
CA GLY A 20 -10.98 19.39 12.00
C GLY A 20 -9.57 19.87 11.63
N GLU A 21 -8.92 20.67 12.46
CA GLU A 21 -7.61 21.27 12.14
C GLU A 21 -6.43 20.32 12.42
N ASP A 22 -6.57 19.41 13.39
CA ASP A 22 -5.57 18.41 13.79
C ASP A 22 -5.93 16.99 13.31
N SER A 23 -6.67 16.88 12.21
CA SER A 23 -6.93 15.56 11.61
C SER A 23 -5.59 14.89 11.32
N PRO A 24 -5.30 13.72 11.91
CA PRO A 24 -3.95 13.22 11.86
C PRO A 24 -3.59 12.90 10.39
N MET A 25 -2.39 13.25 9.98
CA MET A 25 -1.89 12.96 8.64
C MET A 25 -1.20 11.59 8.70
N ALA A 26 -1.34 10.79 7.64
CA ALA A 26 -0.66 9.50 7.56
C ALA A 26 0.84 9.64 7.89
N ASP A 27 1.27 8.99 8.96
CA ASP A 27 2.57 9.17 9.62
C ASP A 27 3.61 8.11 9.20
N ALA A 28 3.20 7.13 8.39
CA ALA A 28 4.05 6.06 7.89
C ALA A 28 3.89 5.83 6.37
N ARG A 29 4.75 4.96 5.82
CA ARG A 29 4.64 4.50 4.42
C ARG A 29 4.69 2.99 4.32
N CYS A 30 3.86 2.45 3.43
CA CYS A 30 3.85 1.02 3.15
C CYS A 30 5.21 0.58 2.53
N PRO A 31 5.86 -0.46 3.05
CA PRO A 31 7.14 -0.96 2.52
C PRO A 31 7.01 -1.55 1.11
N ASP A 32 5.86 -2.14 0.78
CA ASP A 32 5.62 -2.76 -0.54
C ASP A 32 5.33 -1.76 -1.65
N CYS A 33 4.39 -0.83 -1.43
CA CYS A 33 3.91 0.08 -2.47
C CYS A 33 4.37 1.53 -2.29
N GLY A 34 4.94 1.89 -1.14
CA GLY A 34 5.36 3.25 -0.83
C GLY A 34 4.21 4.24 -0.58
N GLY A 35 2.96 3.76 -0.52
CA GLY A 35 1.78 4.58 -0.25
C GLY A 35 1.74 5.11 1.19
N PRO A 36 1.10 6.27 1.42
CA PRO A 36 0.85 6.77 2.78
C PRO A 36 -0.04 5.80 3.53
N VAL A 37 0.33 5.49 4.76
CA VAL A 37 -0.41 4.58 5.65
C VAL A 37 -0.24 5.06 7.09
N TRP A 38 -1.22 4.74 7.93
CA TRP A 38 -1.13 4.93 9.37
C TRP A 38 -0.13 3.94 9.97
N SER A 39 0.69 4.39 10.92
CA SER A 39 1.65 3.52 11.60
C SER A 39 0.99 2.33 12.29
N GLU A 40 -0.20 2.55 12.84
CA GLU A 40 -1.07 1.56 13.50
C GLU A 40 -1.90 0.69 12.54
N ALA A 41 -1.85 0.92 11.22
CA ALA A 41 -2.63 0.10 10.30
C ALA A 41 -2.04 -1.30 10.12
N ASP A 42 -2.86 -2.32 10.34
CA ASP A 42 -2.49 -3.72 10.10
C ASP A 42 -2.39 -4.06 8.60
N VAL A 43 -3.12 -3.34 7.74
CA VAL A 43 -3.21 -3.61 6.31
C VAL A 43 -3.09 -2.32 5.51
N CYS A 44 -2.26 -2.32 4.47
CA CYS A 44 -2.15 -1.19 3.56
C CYS A 44 -3.42 -1.05 2.69
N PRO A 45 -4.11 0.10 2.67
CA PRO A 45 -5.33 0.29 1.86
C PRO A 45 -5.07 0.38 0.35
N LYS A 46 -3.80 0.55 -0.08
CA LYS A 46 -3.44 0.66 -1.50
C LYS A 46 -3.07 -0.66 -2.14
N CYS A 47 -2.29 -1.49 -1.44
CA CYS A 47 -1.78 -2.75 -1.99
C CYS A 47 -2.20 -3.98 -1.19
N PHE A 48 -2.95 -3.81 -0.10
CA PHE A 48 -3.46 -4.87 0.76
C PHE A 48 -2.36 -5.74 1.38
N ALA A 49 -1.13 -5.25 1.43
CA ALA A 49 -0.05 -5.89 2.16
C ALA A 49 -0.34 -5.83 3.67
N TYR A 50 -0.13 -6.96 4.35
CA TYR A 50 -0.20 -7.05 5.81
C TYR A 50 1.07 -6.43 6.41
N LEU A 51 0.89 -5.47 7.31
CA LEU A 51 1.93 -4.66 7.94
C LEU A 51 2.21 -5.09 9.39
N GLY A 52 1.31 -5.86 10.01
CA GLY A 52 1.51 -6.45 11.33
C GLY A 52 1.57 -5.45 12.48
N GLY A 53 0.88 -4.31 12.36
CA GLY A 53 0.74 -3.31 13.41
C GLY A 53 1.88 -2.27 13.51
N ASP A 54 2.94 -2.40 12.70
CA ASP A 54 4.07 -1.47 12.69
C ASP A 54 4.48 -1.11 11.25
N ALA A 55 3.80 -0.13 10.65
CA ALA A 55 4.25 0.42 9.39
C ALA A 55 5.49 1.32 9.60
N PRO A 56 6.61 1.12 8.87
CA PRO A 56 7.82 1.90 9.06
C PRO A 56 7.57 3.38 8.77
N ARG A 57 7.93 4.25 9.74
CA ARG A 57 7.87 5.73 9.62
C ARG A 57 8.80 6.29 8.54
N ARG A 58 9.78 5.51 8.10
CA ARG A 58 10.73 5.89 7.05
C ARG A 58 10.22 5.40 5.71
N ALA A 59 10.13 6.32 4.74
CA ALA A 59 9.87 5.96 3.35
C ALA A 59 10.83 4.85 2.92
N PRO A 60 10.33 3.70 2.42
CA PRO A 60 11.19 2.69 1.85
C PRO A 60 11.94 3.32 0.66
N GLY A 61 13.24 3.01 0.53
CA GLY A 61 14.08 3.60 -0.51
C GLY A 61 13.50 3.41 -1.93
N PRO A 62 13.97 4.18 -2.92
CA PRO A 62 13.41 4.21 -4.29
C PRO A 62 13.44 2.86 -5.04
N PHE A 63 13.99 1.82 -4.42
CA PHE A 63 14.11 0.46 -4.94
C PHE A 63 13.06 -0.52 -4.40
N ALA A 64 12.35 -0.22 -3.31
CA ALA A 64 11.45 -1.20 -2.67
C ALA A 64 10.27 -1.62 -3.56
N GLY A 65 9.71 -0.70 -4.36
CA GLY A 65 8.63 -1.02 -5.30
C GLY A 65 9.11 -1.56 -6.66
N LYS A 66 10.39 -1.37 -7.02
CA LYS A 66 10.90 -1.71 -8.36
C LYS A 66 11.25 -3.18 -8.52
N TRP A 67 11.47 -3.91 -7.42
CA TRP A 67 11.86 -5.31 -7.49
C TRP A 67 10.75 -6.19 -8.11
N ARG A 68 9.47 -5.89 -7.83
CA ARG A 68 8.34 -6.57 -8.49
C ARG A 68 8.36 -6.39 -10.00
N VAL A 69 8.64 -5.19 -10.49
CA VAL A 69 8.76 -4.92 -11.94
C VAL A 69 9.91 -5.70 -12.56
N ILE A 70 11.06 -5.77 -11.86
CA ILE A 70 12.23 -6.55 -12.30
C ILE A 70 11.88 -8.04 -12.38
N VAL A 71 11.21 -8.58 -11.35
CA VAL A 71 10.80 -10.00 -11.31
C VAL A 71 9.80 -10.31 -12.44
N VAL A 72 8.80 -9.46 -12.66
CA VAL A 72 7.83 -9.63 -13.76
C VAL A 72 8.53 -9.58 -15.12
N LEU A 73 9.45 -8.62 -15.33
CA LEU A 73 10.20 -8.51 -16.58
C LEU A 73 11.09 -9.73 -16.81
N ALA A 74 11.75 -10.24 -15.77
CA ALA A 74 12.58 -11.44 -15.84
C ALA A 74 11.75 -12.68 -16.18
N LEU A 75 10.56 -12.84 -15.61
CA LEU A 75 9.64 -13.94 -15.93
C LEU A 75 9.12 -13.86 -17.37
N LEU A 76 8.77 -12.66 -17.85
CA LEU A 76 8.36 -12.46 -19.24
C LEU A 76 9.50 -12.79 -20.21
N ALA A 77 10.71 -12.33 -19.94
CA ALA A 77 11.89 -12.65 -20.74
C ALA A 77 12.18 -14.17 -20.71
N ALA A 78 12.07 -14.82 -19.55
CA ALA A 78 12.20 -16.27 -19.43
C ALA A 78 11.14 -17.01 -20.25
N MET A 79 9.86 -16.61 -20.18
CA MET A 79 8.81 -17.20 -21.02
C MET A 79 9.07 -17.01 -22.52
N LEU A 80 9.45 -15.81 -22.94
CA LEU A 80 9.71 -15.50 -24.35
C LEU A 80 10.92 -16.26 -24.90
N THR A 81 11.98 -16.42 -24.10
CA THR A 81 13.15 -17.21 -24.48
C THR A 81 12.82 -18.71 -24.48
N LEU A 82 12.11 -19.22 -23.48
CA LEU A 82 11.71 -20.62 -23.41
C LEU A 82 10.73 -21.02 -24.52
N ALA A 83 9.88 -20.10 -24.99
CA ALA A 83 8.99 -20.30 -26.14
C ALA A 83 9.66 -20.00 -27.48
N GLY A 84 10.63 -19.09 -27.52
CA GLY A 84 11.39 -18.71 -28.72
C GLY A 84 12.44 -19.73 -29.14
N ILE A 85 13.14 -20.34 -28.17
CA ILE A 85 14.14 -21.40 -28.43
C ILE A 85 13.53 -22.60 -29.19
N PRO A 86 12.38 -23.18 -28.81
CA PRO A 86 11.81 -24.31 -29.54
C PRO A 86 11.29 -23.93 -30.93
N VAL A 87 10.80 -22.70 -31.13
CA VAL A 87 10.36 -22.21 -32.46
C VAL A 87 11.55 -22.01 -33.38
N VAL A 88 12.63 -21.39 -32.88
CA VAL A 88 13.88 -21.20 -33.64
C VAL A 88 14.55 -22.54 -33.92
N GLN A 89 14.57 -23.47 -32.96
CA GLN A 89 15.07 -24.83 -33.19
C GLN A 89 14.20 -25.61 -34.18
N ALA A 90 12.87 -25.49 -34.14
CA ALA A 90 11.99 -26.13 -35.12
C ALA A 90 12.17 -25.57 -36.54
N PHE A 91 12.50 -24.28 -36.67
CA PHE A 91 12.74 -23.63 -37.96
C PHE A 91 14.13 -23.95 -38.54
N LEU A 92 15.17 -24.10 -37.70
CA LEU A 92 16.53 -24.50 -38.10
C LEU A 92 16.67 -25.99 -38.42
N ARG A 93 15.70 -26.82 -38.01
CA ARG A 93 15.70 -28.28 -38.22
C ARG A 93 14.84 -28.72 -39.42
N ARG A 94 14.28 -27.77 -40.16
CA ARG A 94 13.42 -27.96 -41.33
C ARG A 94 14.13 -27.46 -42.58
#